data_AF-A0A844DTS1-F1
#
_entry.id   AF-A0A844DTS1-F1
#
_cell.length_a   1.000
_cell.length_b   1.000
_cell.length_c   1.000
_cell.angle_alpha   90.00
_cell.angle_beta   90.00
_cell.angle_gamma   90.00
#
_symmetry.space_group_name_H-M   'P 1'
#
loop_
_entity.id
_entity.type
_entity.pdbx_description
1 polymer ?
#
loop_
_entity_poly.entity_id
_entity_poly.type
_entity_poly.pdbx_seq_one_letter_code
_entity_poly.pdbx_strand_id
1 'polypeptide(L)'
;MADGKSSCDYGFHMSITDWNDEEKKEIKEMTRQGVTSYKLYMAYDNLKVNDKELFEILSAIEEEHGIAGAHCENGDIIKAVTEKLKAEERNSIRLHPKSRLAEAEAEAVNRLLTIAKLAGTPVNIVH
;
A
#
# COMPACT_ATOMS: atom_id res chain seq x y z
N MET A 1 17.21 -14.01 3.40
CA MET A 1 16.64 -13.14 4.45
C MET A 1 17.79 -12.61 5.32
N ALA A 2 17.50 -11.74 6.28
CA ALA A 2 18.54 -11.05 7.09
C ALA A 2 19.35 -11.99 8.01
N ASP A 3 18.98 -13.27 8.07
CA ASP A 3 19.61 -14.31 8.88
C ASP A 3 21.13 -14.35 8.72
N GLY A 4 21.81 -14.30 9.88
CA GLY A 4 23.27 -14.31 9.96
C GLY A 4 23.97 -13.06 9.42
N LYS A 5 23.21 -12.03 9.01
CA LYS A 5 23.75 -10.77 8.44
C LYS A 5 23.38 -9.53 9.25
N SER A 6 22.25 -9.53 9.95
CA SER A 6 21.89 -8.38 10.79
C SER A 6 22.80 -8.28 12.01
N SER A 7 23.23 -7.05 12.33
CA SER A 7 24.01 -6.75 13.55
C SER A 7 23.12 -6.29 14.72
N CYS A 8 21.81 -6.20 14.52
CA CYS A 8 20.81 -5.84 15.52
C CYS A 8 19.47 -6.56 15.28
N ASP A 9 18.54 -6.42 16.21
CA ASP A 9 17.18 -6.97 16.07
C ASP A 9 16.45 -6.32 14.88
N TYR A 10 15.58 -7.11 14.24
CA TYR A 10 14.78 -6.69 13.10
C TYR A 10 13.42 -7.39 13.10
N GLY A 11 12.48 -6.81 12.36
CA GLY A 11 11.19 -7.41 12.04
C GLY A 11 10.82 -7.09 10.59
N PHE A 12 9.71 -7.65 10.11
CA PHE A 12 9.25 -7.44 8.75
C PHE A 12 7.80 -6.96 8.71
N HIS A 13 7.47 -6.23 7.63
CA HIS A 13 6.11 -5.93 7.21
C HIS A 13 5.83 -6.77 5.95
N MET A 14 4.73 -7.51 5.89
CA MET A 14 4.36 -8.24 4.68
C MET A 14 3.65 -7.31 3.70
N SER A 15 4.19 -7.15 2.48
CA SER A 15 3.47 -6.43 1.42
C SER A 15 2.41 -7.32 0.79
N ILE A 16 1.20 -6.79 0.61
CA ILE A 16 0.10 -7.46 -0.08
C ILE A 16 -0.07 -6.72 -1.42
N THR A 17 0.23 -7.42 -2.51
CA THR A 17 0.26 -6.87 -3.88
C THR A 17 -0.68 -7.59 -4.84
N ASP A 18 -1.37 -8.62 -4.34
CA ASP A 18 -2.42 -9.38 -5.02
C ASP A 18 -3.45 -9.81 -3.96
N TRP A 19 -4.64 -10.21 -4.38
CA TRP A 19 -5.72 -10.58 -3.46
C TRP A 19 -6.63 -11.68 -4.00
N ASN A 20 -6.49 -12.88 -3.42
CA ASN A 20 -7.37 -14.02 -3.58
C ASN A 20 -7.46 -14.84 -2.27
N ASP A 21 -8.14 -15.99 -2.32
CA ASP A 21 -8.36 -16.86 -1.15
C ASP A 21 -7.06 -17.44 -0.56
N GLU A 22 -5.98 -17.47 -1.33
CA GLU A 22 -4.66 -17.90 -0.89
C GLU A 22 -3.99 -16.81 -0.04
N GLU A 23 -3.89 -15.56 -0.52
CA GLU A 23 -3.27 -14.46 0.25
C GLU A 23 -4.04 -14.18 1.55
N LYS A 24 -5.38 -14.36 1.55
CA LYS A 24 -6.14 -14.27 2.80
C LYS A 24 -5.67 -15.28 3.85
N LYS A 25 -5.31 -16.51 3.45
CA LYS A 25 -4.77 -17.52 4.39
C LYS A 25 -3.34 -17.18 4.81
N GLU A 26 -2.57 -16.57 3.93
CA GLU A 26 -1.21 -16.15 4.23
C GLU A 26 -1.14 -15.08 5.34
N ILE A 27 -2.12 -14.17 5.43
CA ILE A 27 -2.21 -13.20 6.54
C ILE A 27 -2.16 -13.94 7.89
N LYS A 28 -3.02 -14.94 8.07
CA LYS A 28 -3.07 -15.73 9.30
C LYS A 28 -1.77 -16.48 9.58
N GLU A 29 -1.18 -17.07 8.54
CA GLU A 29 0.08 -17.79 8.68
C GLU A 29 1.23 -16.84 9.06
N MET A 30 1.27 -15.65 8.48
CA MET A 30 2.29 -14.65 8.78
C MET A 30 2.14 -14.05 10.18
N THR A 31 0.91 -13.83 10.65
CA THR A 31 0.65 -13.49 12.05
C THR A 31 1.22 -14.56 12.99
N ARG A 32 1.02 -15.85 12.67
CA ARG A 32 1.59 -16.97 13.45
C ARG A 32 3.12 -16.99 13.43
N GLN A 33 3.74 -16.50 12.37
CA GLN A 33 5.20 -16.33 12.25
C GLN A 33 5.73 -15.03 12.89
N GLY A 34 4.86 -14.22 13.50
CA GLY A 34 5.24 -13.00 14.24
C GLY A 34 5.19 -11.71 13.42
N VAL A 35 4.69 -11.75 12.18
CA VAL A 35 4.44 -10.55 11.36
C VAL A 35 3.05 -10.01 11.68
N THR A 36 2.98 -8.88 12.37
CA THR A 36 1.72 -8.25 12.82
C THR A 36 1.38 -6.97 12.06
N SER A 37 2.12 -6.66 11.00
CA SER A 37 1.94 -5.45 10.21
C SER A 37 2.13 -5.68 8.72
N TYR A 38 1.28 -5.04 7.95
CA TYR A 38 1.09 -5.32 6.53
C TYR A 38 1.25 -4.05 5.72
N LYS A 39 1.80 -4.15 4.52
CA LYS A 39 2.06 -3.01 3.64
C LYS A 39 1.16 -3.08 2.40
N LEU A 40 0.46 -1.99 2.14
CA LEU A 40 -0.45 -1.82 1.00
C LEU A 40 0.04 -0.68 0.11
N TYR A 41 -0.33 -0.75 -1.17
CA TYR A 41 -0.06 0.29 -2.14
C TYR A 41 -1.37 0.71 -2.83
N MET A 42 -1.56 2.02 -2.96
CA MET A 42 -2.65 2.61 -3.78
C MET A 42 -2.11 3.17 -5.11
N ALA A 43 -0.81 3.05 -5.30
CA ALA A 43 -0.05 3.43 -6.50
C ALA A 43 0.78 2.26 -7.02
N TYR A 44 1.36 2.44 -8.21
CA TYR A 44 2.12 1.44 -8.97
C TYR A 44 1.24 0.30 -9.50
N ASP A 45 1.10 0.18 -10.81
CA ASP A 45 0.18 -0.78 -11.44
C ASP A 45 0.45 -2.25 -11.06
N ASN A 46 1.69 -2.59 -10.69
CA ASN A 46 2.09 -3.94 -10.30
C ASN A 46 2.00 -4.22 -8.79
N LEU A 47 1.64 -3.22 -7.98
CA LEU A 47 1.53 -3.34 -6.52
C LEU A 47 0.18 -2.86 -5.98
N LYS A 48 -0.51 -2.00 -6.73
CA LYS A 48 -1.75 -1.36 -6.27
C LYS A 48 -2.86 -2.39 -6.12
N VAL A 49 -3.62 -2.25 -5.04
CA VAL A 49 -4.90 -2.93 -4.84
C VAL A 49 -6.04 -1.95 -5.09
N ASN A 50 -7.17 -2.45 -5.59
CA ASN A 50 -8.37 -1.64 -5.79
C ASN A 50 -9.15 -1.46 -4.47
N ASP A 51 -10.17 -0.60 -4.47
CA ASP A 51 -10.93 -0.27 -3.24
C ASP A 51 -11.67 -1.47 -2.63
N LYS A 52 -12.13 -2.41 -3.46
CA LYS A 52 -12.78 -3.64 -3.00
C LYS A 52 -11.76 -4.51 -2.26
N GLU A 53 -10.61 -4.75 -2.89
CA GLU A 53 -9.50 -5.52 -2.30
C GLU A 53 -9.01 -4.85 -1.02
N LEU A 54 -8.86 -3.52 -1.02
CA LEU A 54 -8.44 -2.75 0.15
C LEU A 54 -9.40 -2.99 1.34
N PHE A 55 -10.71 -2.97 1.11
CA PHE A 55 -11.69 -3.27 2.16
C PHE A 55 -11.58 -4.72 2.68
N GLU A 56 -11.46 -5.69 1.77
CA GLU A 56 -11.37 -7.12 2.13
C GLU A 56 -10.06 -7.44 2.86
N ILE A 57 -8.94 -6.87 2.42
CA ILE A 57 -7.63 -6.99 3.05
C ILE A 57 -7.66 -6.40 4.46
N LEU A 58 -8.17 -5.18 4.62
CA LEU A 58 -8.26 -4.54 5.93
C LEU A 58 -9.13 -5.35 6.88
N SER A 59 -10.25 -5.91 6.40
CA SER A 59 -11.11 -6.79 7.19
C SER A 59 -10.37 -8.06 7.63
N ALA A 60 -9.58 -8.69 6.75
CA ALA A 60 -8.77 -9.86 7.09
C ALA A 60 -7.63 -9.54 8.08
N ILE A 61 -7.03 -8.36 7.99
CA ILE A 61 -6.01 -7.90 8.95
C ILE A 61 -6.63 -7.68 10.34
N GLU A 62 -7.86 -7.15 10.41
CA GLU A 62 -8.58 -6.95 11.66
C GLU A 62 -8.92 -8.28 12.36
N GLU A 63 -9.30 -9.32 11.61
CA GLU A 63 -9.52 -10.68 12.14
C GLU A 63 -8.28 -11.22 12.89
N GLU A 64 -7.08 -10.79 12.49
CA GLU A 64 -5.80 -11.21 13.06
C GLU A 64 -5.17 -10.13 13.97
N HIS A 65 -5.91 -9.07 14.32
CA HIS A 65 -5.47 -7.95 15.16
C HIS A 65 -4.18 -7.26 14.68
N GLY A 66 -3.97 -7.21 13.37
CA GLY A 66 -2.81 -6.56 12.75
C GLY A 66 -3.02 -5.07 12.48
N ILE A 67 -2.00 -4.43 11.92
CA ILE A 67 -2.07 -3.04 11.43
C ILE A 67 -1.66 -2.97 9.95
N ALA A 68 -2.38 -2.18 9.16
CA ALA A 68 -2.02 -1.91 7.77
C ALA A 68 -1.30 -0.57 7.64
N GLY A 69 -0.08 -0.59 7.11
CA GLY A 69 0.63 0.57 6.59
C GLY A 69 0.37 0.74 5.10
N ALA A 70 0.05 1.93 4.62
CA ALA A 70 -0.31 2.13 3.22
C ALA A 70 0.47 3.27 2.56
N HIS A 71 1.00 3.02 1.36
CA HIS A 71 1.51 4.04 0.45
C HIS A 71 0.34 4.74 -0.22
N CYS A 72 0.05 5.96 0.20
CA CYS A 72 -1.14 6.70 -0.18
C CYS A 72 -0.85 7.69 -1.31
N GLU A 73 -0.89 7.23 -2.56
CA GLU A 73 -0.94 8.09 -3.72
C GLU A 73 -1.99 7.54 -4.70
N ASN A 74 -2.74 8.40 -5.39
CA ASN A 74 -3.65 7.95 -6.44
C ASN A 74 -2.85 7.54 -7.69
N GLY A 75 -2.63 6.22 -7.84
CA GLY A 75 -1.83 5.66 -8.94
C GLY A 75 -2.37 6.00 -10.33
N ASP A 76 -3.69 6.05 -10.50
CA ASP A 76 -4.32 6.32 -11.80
C ASP A 76 -4.14 7.78 -12.22
N ILE A 77 -4.30 8.72 -11.29
CA ILE A 77 -4.02 10.15 -11.54
C ILE A 77 -2.53 10.34 -11.87
N ILE A 78 -1.63 9.74 -11.09
CA ILE A 78 -0.18 9.84 -11.33
C ILE A 78 0.18 9.29 -12.71
N LYS A 79 -0.39 8.15 -13.09
CA LYS A 79 -0.19 7.55 -14.41
C LYS A 79 -0.65 8.48 -15.52
N ALA A 80 -1.87 9.02 -15.43
CA ALA A 80 -2.40 9.94 -16.42
C ALA A 80 -1.56 11.22 -16.57
N VAL A 81 -1.11 11.82 -15.47
CA VAL A 81 -0.24 13.01 -15.51
C VAL A 81 1.13 12.67 -16.10
N THR A 82 1.69 11.50 -15.73
CA THR A 82 2.97 11.02 -16.28
C THR A 82 2.89 10.81 -17.78
N GLU A 83 1.84 10.16 -18.26
CA GLU A 83 1.59 9.92 -19.69
C GLU A 83 1.46 11.25 -20.46
N LYS A 84 0.74 12.23 -19.90
CA LYS A 84 0.64 13.58 -20.48
C LYS A 84 2.01 14.26 -20.60
N LEU A 85 2.82 14.25 -19.54
CA LEU A 85 4.16 14.85 -19.56
C LEU A 85 5.06 14.17 -20.61
N LYS A 86 5.01 12.84 -20.70
CA LYS A 86 5.77 12.08 -21.69
C LYS A 86 5.33 12.40 -23.12
N ALA A 87 4.03 12.56 -23.37
CA ALA A 87 3.49 12.94 -24.66
C ALA A 87 3.91 14.35 -25.10
N GLU A 88 4.18 15.24 -24.15
CA GLU A 88 4.77 16.57 -24.38
C GLU A 88 6.31 16.53 -24.55
N GLU A 89 6.92 15.34 -24.65
CA GLU A 89 8.38 15.10 -24.66
C GLU A 89 9.12 15.60 -23.40
N ARG A 90 8.38 15.84 -22.32
CA ARG A 90 8.90 16.35 -21.06
C ARG A 90 9.30 15.19 -20.15
N ASN A 91 10.57 14.76 -20.28
CA ASN A 91 11.10 13.54 -19.64
C ASN A 91 12.20 13.79 -18.58
N SER A 92 12.39 15.01 -18.12
CA SER A 92 13.40 15.33 -17.10
C SER A 92 13.01 14.81 -15.71
N ILE A 93 13.98 14.33 -14.93
CA ILE A 93 13.81 13.95 -13.51
C ILE A 93 13.16 15.06 -12.66
N ARG A 94 13.34 16.33 -13.04
CA ARG A 94 12.73 17.49 -12.38
C ARG A 94 11.20 17.49 -12.44
N LEU A 95 10.61 16.67 -13.30
CA LEU A 95 9.17 16.55 -13.48
C LEU A 95 8.57 15.45 -12.60
N HIS A 96 9.39 14.62 -11.96
CA HIS A 96 8.89 13.57 -11.09
C HIS A 96 8.00 14.09 -9.95
N PRO A 97 8.33 15.19 -9.24
CA PRO A 97 7.39 15.77 -8.27
C PRO A 97 6.14 16.38 -8.93
N LYS A 98 6.22 16.79 -10.21
CA LYS A 98 5.10 17.38 -10.95
C LYS A 98 4.12 16.34 -11.48
N SER A 99 4.53 15.07 -11.58
CA SER A 99 3.67 13.97 -12.01
C SER A 99 2.81 13.40 -10.88
N ARG A 100 3.02 13.86 -9.64
CA ARG A 100 2.40 13.37 -8.40
C ARG A 100 2.24 14.52 -7.42
N LEU A 101 1.30 15.39 -7.77
CA LEU A 101 1.00 16.55 -6.93
C LEU A 101 0.39 16.09 -5.59
N ALA A 102 0.54 16.90 -4.55
CA ALA A 102 0.10 16.57 -3.18
C ALA A 102 -1.39 16.24 -3.10
N GLU A 103 -2.21 16.73 -4.02
CA GLU A 103 -3.63 16.41 -4.11
C GLU A 103 -3.89 14.93 -4.41
N ALA A 104 -3.01 14.26 -5.15
CA ALA A 104 -3.12 12.82 -5.42
C ALA A 104 -2.82 11.98 -4.17
N GLU A 105 -1.93 12.47 -3.30
CA GLU A 105 -1.65 11.88 -1.99
C GLU A 105 -2.84 12.12 -1.04
N ALA A 106 -3.30 13.37 -0.94
CA ALA A 106 -4.41 13.76 -0.07
C ALA A 106 -5.72 12.99 -0.39
N GLU A 107 -6.02 12.78 -1.66
CA GLU A 107 -7.15 11.95 -2.10
C GLU A 107 -7.01 10.52 -1.58
N ALA A 108 -5.85 9.88 -1.83
CA ALA A 108 -5.61 8.50 -1.45
C ALA A 108 -5.63 8.31 0.07
N VAL A 109 -5.05 9.25 0.83
CA VAL A 109 -5.15 9.28 2.30
C VAL A 109 -6.61 9.30 2.75
N ASN A 110 -7.42 10.22 2.21
CA ASN A 110 -8.83 10.32 2.59
C ASN A 110 -9.63 9.06 2.23
N ARG A 111 -9.36 8.47 1.06
CA ARG A 111 -10.00 7.24 0.59
C ARG A 111 -9.64 6.05 1.48
N LEU A 112 -8.36 5.87 1.81
CA LEU A 112 -7.92 4.84 2.76
C LEU A 112 -8.60 5.00 4.11
N LEU A 113 -8.58 6.20 4.70
CA LEU A 113 -9.18 6.46 6.01
C LEU A 113 -10.68 6.15 6.02
N THR A 114 -11.37 6.45 4.92
CA THR A 114 -12.79 6.12 4.75
C THR A 114 -13.02 4.62 4.72
N ILE A 115 -12.25 3.89 3.91
CA ILE A 115 -12.37 2.43 3.78
C ILE A 115 -11.98 1.71 5.08
N ALA A 116 -10.89 2.14 5.73
CA ALA A 116 -10.45 1.62 7.02
C ALA A 116 -11.51 1.80 8.11
N LYS A 117 -12.17 2.96 8.14
CA LYS A 117 -13.30 3.20 9.05
C LYS A 117 -14.48 2.24 8.81
N LEU A 118 -14.74 1.87 7.55
CA LEU A 118 -15.78 0.90 7.21
C LEU A 118 -15.37 -0.53 7.57
N ALA A 119 -14.09 -0.88 7.42
CA ALA A 119 -13.55 -2.21 7.75
C ALA A 119 -13.35 -2.40 9.27
N GLY A 120 -13.21 -1.32 10.04
CA GLY A 120 -12.95 -1.37 11.48
C GLY A 120 -11.46 -1.50 11.84
N THR A 121 -10.56 -1.43 10.87
CA THR A 121 -9.13 -1.73 11.01
C THR A 121 -8.30 -0.46 11.27
N PRO A 122 -7.33 -0.46 12.20
CA PRO A 122 -6.37 0.64 12.32
C PRO A 122 -5.41 0.69 11.14
N VAL A 123 -5.09 1.91 10.68
CA VAL A 123 -4.15 2.14 9.57
C VAL A 123 -3.05 3.12 9.95
N ASN A 124 -1.87 2.92 9.35
CA ASN A 124 -0.72 3.81 9.40
C ASN A 124 -0.47 4.39 8.01
N ILE A 125 -0.55 5.72 7.87
CA ILE A 125 -0.22 6.40 6.62
C ILE A 125 1.31 6.54 6.57
N VAL A 126 1.93 5.85 5.63
CA VAL A 126 3.38 5.96 5.41
C VAL A 126 3.68 7.00 4.33
N HIS A 127 4.95 7.22 4.06
CA HIS A 127 5.43 8.09 2.98
C HIS A 127 5.04 7.62 1.57
#